data_AF-A0AAD5J2V9-F1
#
_entry.id   AF-A0AAD5J2V9-F1
#
_cell.length_a   1.000
_cell.length_b   1.000
_cell.length_c   1.000
_cell.angle_alpha   90.00
_cell.angle_beta   90.00
_cell.angle_gamma   90.00
#
_symmetry.space_group_name_H-M   'P 1'
#
loop_
_entity.id
_entity.type
_entity.pdbx_description
1 polymer ?
#
loop_
_entity_poly.entity_id
_entity_poly.type
_entity_poly.pdbx_seq_one_letter_code
_entity_poly.pdbx_strand_id
1 'polypeptide(L)'
;MYGKCGSMTDAQRIFDYMPDWNMDSWHLMINGYADNGLGDDGLQFFLQMRTLRMKPNEQTFLAVFSACASADAIEEAFIHFESMKNEFEINPSMDHYLGLVGVLGKCGHLYEAKEFIEEKVPLEPTVEIWEALKNYARIHGDVDLEDLAEELMVDLDPSKIQEFRNPTPNKDDEKVKALRQLKEASYVPNTRYVLHDIDQEAKEQYHSERLAIAYGLISTPAWTPLRIIKNLRVCGDCHNAIKIMSRIVGRELSVSDNMQFHHFKDGKCSCGDYWR
;
A
#
# COMPACT_ATOMS: atom_id res chain seq x y z
N MET A 1 15.71 18.32 9.91
CA MET A 1 15.30 19.49 9.09
C MET A 1 15.50 19.18 7.62
N TYR A 2 16.73 19.03 7.12
CA TYR A 2 16.97 18.77 5.69
C TYR A 2 16.37 17.47 5.14
N GLY A 3 16.48 16.35 5.87
CA GLY A 3 15.83 15.09 5.48
C GLY A 3 14.29 15.19 5.42
N LYS A 4 13.66 15.91 6.34
CA LYS A 4 12.20 16.12 6.32
C LYS A 4 11.71 17.02 5.19
N CYS A 5 12.61 17.71 4.50
CA CYS A 5 12.30 18.61 3.39
C CYS A 5 12.73 18.05 2.03
N GLY A 6 13.15 16.78 1.96
CA GLY A 6 13.57 16.11 0.74
C GLY A 6 14.93 16.49 0.17
N SER A 7 15.70 17.34 0.84
CA SER A 7 17.08 17.61 0.43
C SER A 7 18.05 16.65 1.12
N MET A 8 18.06 15.40 0.66
CA MET A 8 19.01 14.40 1.18
C MET A 8 20.46 14.72 0.82
N THR A 9 20.70 15.39 -0.31
CA THR A 9 22.05 15.85 -0.69
C THR A 9 22.62 16.83 0.33
N ASP A 10 21.82 17.79 0.82
CA ASP A 10 22.30 18.74 1.84
C ASP A 10 22.42 18.09 3.22
N ALA A 11 21.52 17.16 3.55
CA ALA A 11 21.63 16.37 4.77
C ALA A 11 22.95 15.57 4.81
N GLN A 12 23.31 14.94 3.69
CA GLN A 12 24.56 14.19 3.55
C GLN A 12 25.79 15.10 3.65
N ARG A 13 25.78 16.27 3.00
CA ARG A 13 26.87 17.25 3.16
C ARG A 13 27.09 17.62 4.62
N ILE A 14 26.01 17.92 5.35
CA ILE A 14 26.13 18.26 6.77
C ILE A 14 26.71 17.09 7.54
N PHE A 15 26.23 15.88 7.28
CA PHE A 15 26.72 14.65 7.90
C PHE A 15 28.23 14.46 7.68
N ASP A 16 28.71 14.67 6.45
CA ASP A 16 30.12 14.53 6.08
C ASP A 16 31.04 15.57 6.76
N TYR A 17 30.51 16.74 7.09
CA TYR A 17 31.25 17.81 7.79
C TYR A 17 31.13 17.74 9.32
N MET A 18 30.39 16.77 9.88
CA MET A 18 30.32 16.62 11.33
C MET A 18 31.67 16.14 11.89
N PRO A 19 32.17 16.77 12.97
CA PRO A 19 33.46 16.39 13.55
C PRO A 19 33.45 14.99 14.16
N ASP A 20 32.29 14.57 14.68
CA ASP A 20 32.06 13.25 15.25
C ASP A 20 30.66 12.76 14.86
N TRP A 21 30.53 11.46 14.55
CA TRP A 21 29.25 10.80 14.31
C TRP A 21 28.82 10.02 15.55
N ASN A 22 27.57 10.21 15.96
CA ASN A 22 26.93 9.39 16.98
C ASN A 22 25.81 8.54 16.36
N MET A 23 25.27 7.59 17.12
CA MET A 23 24.21 6.69 16.65
C MET A 23 22.99 7.46 16.10
N ASP A 24 22.57 8.52 16.78
CA ASP A 24 21.43 9.34 16.36
C ASP A 24 21.64 9.97 14.99
N SER A 25 22.86 10.43 14.68
CA SER A 25 23.18 11.00 13.38
C SER A 25 23.08 9.96 12.25
N TRP A 26 23.49 8.71 12.51
CA TRP A 26 23.33 7.60 11.55
C TRP A 26 21.86 7.24 11.37
N HIS A 27 21.10 7.10 12.47
CA HIS A 27 19.67 6.80 12.43
C HIS A 27 18.89 7.89 11.69
N LEU A 28 19.26 9.16 11.88
CA LEU A 28 18.64 10.28 11.19
C LEU A 28 18.87 10.22 9.68
N MET A 29 20.08 9.82 9.24
CA MET A 29 20.37 9.67 7.82
C MET A 29 19.62 8.48 7.20
N ILE A 30 19.65 7.31 7.85
CA ILE A 30 18.95 6.11 7.38
C ILE A 30 17.43 6.39 7.24
N ASN A 31 16.81 6.93 8.29
CA ASN A 31 15.39 7.32 8.23
C ASN A 31 15.13 8.44 7.22
N GLY A 32 16.06 9.41 7.12
CA GLY A 32 15.95 10.48 6.14
C GLY A 32 15.89 9.96 4.70
N TYR A 33 16.72 8.97 4.36
CA TYR A 33 16.64 8.32 3.05
C TYR A 33 15.32 7.56 2.87
N ALA A 34 14.89 6.79 3.88
CA ALA A 34 13.64 6.04 3.87
C ALA A 34 12.38 6.93 3.68
N ASP A 35 12.30 8.03 4.43
CA ASP A 35 11.18 8.99 4.39
C ASP A 35 11.05 9.68 3.02
N ASN A 36 12.12 9.69 2.23
CA ASN A 36 12.16 10.30 0.89
C ASN A 36 12.10 9.29 -0.25
N GLY A 37 11.74 8.04 0.02
CA GLY A 37 11.62 7.01 -1.02
C GLY A 37 12.97 6.48 -1.52
N LEU A 38 14.07 6.77 -0.82
CA LEU A 38 15.43 6.37 -1.17
C LEU A 38 15.89 5.21 -0.27
N GLY A 39 15.04 4.20 -0.09
CA GLY A 39 15.29 3.09 0.84
C GLY A 39 16.64 2.40 0.62
N ASP A 40 17.01 2.13 -0.64
CA ASP A 40 18.30 1.52 -1.01
C ASP A 40 19.50 2.33 -0.49
N ASP A 41 19.45 3.66 -0.62
CA ASP A 41 20.51 4.55 -0.11
C ASP A 41 20.57 4.51 1.43
N GLY A 42 19.40 4.39 2.09
CA GLY A 42 19.32 4.20 3.54
C GLY A 42 19.98 2.91 4.01
N LEU A 43 19.75 1.81 3.28
CA LEU A 43 20.38 0.51 3.56
C LEU A 43 21.89 0.53 3.28
N GLN A 44 22.31 1.21 2.21
CA GLN A 44 23.73 1.42 1.94
C GLN A 44 24.40 2.24 3.05
N PHE A 45 23.70 3.21 3.63
CA PHE A 45 24.20 3.98 4.76
C PHE A 45 24.36 3.12 6.03
N PHE A 46 23.43 2.18 6.28
CA PHE A 46 23.59 1.19 7.33
C PHE A 46 24.80 0.27 7.10
N LEU A 47 25.05 -0.17 5.86
CA LEU A 47 26.26 -0.93 5.53
C LEU A 47 27.53 -0.11 5.81
N GLN A 48 27.55 1.17 5.42
CA GLN A 48 28.67 2.06 5.72
C GLN A 48 28.93 2.17 7.24
N MET A 49 27.89 2.36 8.04
CA MET A 49 27.98 2.36 9.51
C MET A 49 28.65 1.08 10.04
N ARG A 50 28.27 -0.09 9.51
CA ARG A 50 28.88 -1.39 9.87
C ARG A 50 30.34 -1.47 9.45
N THR A 51 30.71 -0.98 8.27
CA THR A 51 32.11 -0.98 7.81
C THR A 51 33.03 -0.13 8.70
N LEU A 52 32.48 0.93 9.30
CA LEU A 52 33.17 1.76 10.29
C LEU A 52 33.23 1.12 11.69
N ARG A 53 32.81 -0.15 11.82
CA ARG A 53 32.80 -0.94 13.07
C ARG A 53 31.94 -0.32 14.16
N MET A 54 31.01 0.56 13.81
CA MET A 54 29.98 1.01 14.74
C MET A 54 29.01 -0.13 15.02
N LYS A 55 28.68 -0.33 16.30
CA LYS A 55 27.78 -1.41 16.70
C LYS A 55 26.32 -0.94 16.56
N PRO A 56 25.50 -1.60 15.73
CA PRO A 56 24.07 -1.42 15.74
C PRO A 56 23.49 -1.64 17.15
N ASN A 57 22.44 -0.90 17.46
CA ASN A 57 21.61 -1.06 18.65
C ASN A 57 20.14 -1.25 18.23
N GLU A 58 19.24 -1.45 19.19
CA GLU A 58 17.80 -1.63 18.96
C GLU A 58 17.21 -0.59 17.97
N GLN A 59 17.46 0.70 18.23
CA GLN A 59 16.99 1.80 17.39
C GLN A 59 17.54 1.77 15.95
N THR A 60 18.71 1.16 15.74
CA THR A 60 19.29 1.01 14.41
C THR A 60 18.41 0.13 13.54
N PHE A 61 17.89 -0.95 14.08
CA PHE A 61 17.07 -1.90 13.32
C PHE A 61 15.70 -1.32 12.95
N LEU A 62 15.11 -0.48 13.81
CA LEU A 62 13.90 0.26 13.45
C LEU A 62 14.12 1.19 12.25
N ALA A 63 15.26 1.89 12.19
CA ALA A 63 15.62 2.71 11.04
C ALA A 63 15.87 1.88 9.78
N VAL A 64 16.53 0.72 9.92
CA VAL A 64 16.75 -0.24 8.83
C VAL A 64 15.42 -0.78 8.29
N PHE A 65 14.47 -1.15 9.14
CA PHE A 65 13.14 -1.61 8.70
C PHE A 65 12.38 -0.51 7.96
N SER A 66 12.48 0.75 8.39
CA SER A 66 11.93 1.89 7.63
C SER A 66 12.52 1.97 6.21
N ALA A 67 13.85 1.81 6.10
CA ALA A 67 14.55 1.78 4.81
C ALA A 67 14.14 0.59 3.95
N CYS A 68 14.05 -0.63 4.51
CA CYS A 68 13.54 -1.82 3.81
C CYS A 68 12.11 -1.61 3.30
N ALA A 69 11.22 -1.05 4.12
CA ALA A 69 9.84 -0.74 3.73
C ALA A 69 9.77 0.29 2.60
N SER A 70 10.74 1.21 2.53
CA SER A 70 10.84 2.17 1.42
C SER A 70 11.45 1.58 0.16
N ALA A 71 12.27 0.53 0.28
CA ALA A 71 12.94 -0.16 -0.83
C ALA A 71 12.15 -1.36 -1.37
N ASP A 72 11.01 -1.71 -0.76
CA ASP A 72 10.28 -2.95 -1.03
C ASP A 72 11.15 -4.21 -0.78
N ALA A 73 12.05 -4.13 0.21
CA ALA A 73 13.07 -5.13 0.51
C ALA A 73 12.65 -6.03 1.69
N ILE A 74 11.55 -6.78 1.51
CA ILE A 74 10.96 -7.60 2.58
C ILE A 74 11.92 -8.68 3.06
N GLU A 75 12.58 -9.40 2.15
CA GLU A 75 13.52 -10.47 2.49
C GLU A 75 14.69 -9.93 3.34
N GLU A 76 15.22 -8.75 2.98
CA GLU A 76 16.30 -8.10 3.73
C GLU A 76 15.85 -7.67 5.13
N ALA A 77 14.59 -7.22 5.28
CA ALA A 77 14.04 -6.86 6.59
C ALA A 77 14.05 -8.08 7.55
N PHE A 78 13.64 -9.25 7.08
CA PHE A 78 13.69 -10.48 7.89
C PHE A 78 15.12 -10.94 8.18
N ILE A 79 16.04 -10.82 7.22
CA ILE A 79 17.47 -11.09 7.45
C ILE A 79 18.01 -10.17 8.56
N HIS A 80 17.66 -8.89 8.53
CA HIS A 80 18.09 -7.94 9.55
C HIS A 80 17.45 -8.24 10.92
N PHE A 81 16.16 -8.60 10.95
CA PHE A 81 15.49 -9.01 12.18
C PHE A 81 16.16 -10.23 12.83
N GLU A 82 16.47 -11.27 12.06
CA GLU A 82 17.19 -12.45 12.57
C GLU A 82 18.63 -12.10 13.01
N SER A 83 19.30 -11.19 12.30
CA SER A 83 20.64 -10.75 12.66
C SER A 83 20.69 -10.06 14.03
N MET A 84 19.60 -9.43 14.48
CA MET A 84 19.54 -8.79 15.80
C MET A 84 19.97 -9.75 16.89
N LYS A 85 19.38 -10.96 16.91
CA LYS A 85 19.68 -11.97 17.92
C LYS A 85 20.97 -12.73 17.60
N ASN A 86 21.16 -13.10 16.33
CA ASN A 86 22.22 -14.03 15.91
C ASN A 86 23.60 -13.36 15.77
N GLU A 87 23.66 -12.08 15.41
CA GLU A 87 24.90 -11.32 15.19
C GLU A 87 25.14 -10.27 16.28
N PHE A 88 24.08 -9.62 16.77
CA PHE A 88 24.22 -8.45 17.67
C PHE A 88 23.79 -8.71 19.11
N GLU A 89 23.30 -9.91 19.43
CA GLU A 89 22.80 -10.29 20.77
C GLU A 89 21.68 -9.35 21.29
N ILE A 90 20.94 -8.73 20.38
CA ILE A 90 19.80 -7.85 20.67
C ILE A 90 18.52 -8.69 20.62
N ASN A 91 17.77 -8.68 21.72
CA ASN A 91 16.47 -9.35 21.76
C ASN A 91 15.39 -8.44 21.15
N PRO A 92 14.62 -8.88 20.14
CA PRO A 92 13.57 -8.07 19.55
C PRO A 92 12.49 -7.68 20.56
N SER A 93 12.25 -6.36 20.71
CA SER A 93 11.09 -5.80 21.41
C SER A 93 9.86 -5.72 20.50
N MET A 94 8.68 -5.41 21.05
CA MET A 94 7.44 -5.20 20.29
C MET A 94 7.58 -4.19 19.14
N ASP A 95 8.38 -3.13 19.31
CA ASP A 95 8.64 -2.14 18.26
C ASP A 95 9.28 -2.77 17.02
N HIS A 96 10.10 -3.81 17.18
CA HIS A 96 10.74 -4.49 16.07
C HIS A 96 9.77 -5.38 15.30
N TYR A 97 8.84 -6.03 16.00
CA TYR A 97 7.73 -6.76 15.37
C TYR A 97 6.79 -5.79 14.64
N LEU A 98 6.44 -4.66 15.26
CA LEU A 98 5.67 -3.60 14.63
C LEU A 98 6.38 -3.04 13.38
N GLY A 99 7.70 -2.90 13.44
CA GLY A 99 8.54 -2.52 12.30
C GLY A 99 8.41 -3.49 11.12
N LEU A 100 8.45 -4.80 11.36
CA LEU A 100 8.24 -5.80 10.31
C LEU A 100 6.81 -5.81 9.76
N VAL A 101 5.79 -5.65 10.61
CA VAL A 101 4.41 -5.44 10.16
C VAL A 101 4.31 -4.19 9.29
N GLY A 102 5.03 -3.12 9.65
CA GLY A 102 5.14 -1.91 8.85
C GLY A 102 5.78 -2.13 7.48
N VAL A 103 6.83 -2.95 7.39
CA VAL A 103 7.45 -3.35 6.12
C VAL A 103 6.43 -4.09 5.26
N LEU A 104 5.85 -5.17 5.75
CA LEU A 104 4.87 -5.99 5.01
C LEU A 104 3.65 -5.16 4.58
N GLY A 105 3.10 -4.39 5.51
CA GLY A 105 1.94 -3.54 5.28
C GLY A 105 2.19 -2.45 4.23
N LYS A 106 3.34 -1.78 4.24
CA LYS A 106 3.68 -0.77 3.23
C LYS A 106 3.88 -1.38 1.84
N CYS A 107 4.39 -2.61 1.77
CA CYS A 107 4.60 -3.34 0.51
C CYS A 107 3.33 -4.03 -0.01
N GLY A 108 2.24 -4.06 0.77
CA GLY A 108 0.95 -4.65 0.38
C GLY A 108 0.78 -6.13 0.72
N HIS A 109 1.72 -6.72 1.46
CA HIS A 109 1.69 -8.11 1.91
C HIS A 109 0.88 -8.27 3.20
N LEU A 110 -0.42 -7.96 3.11
CA LEU A 110 -1.32 -7.86 4.26
C LEU A 110 -1.64 -9.20 4.92
N TYR A 111 -1.78 -10.26 4.14
CA TYR A 111 -2.04 -11.60 4.66
C TYR A 111 -0.81 -12.17 5.36
N GLU A 112 0.38 -11.94 4.80
CA GLU A 112 1.65 -12.31 5.42
C GLU A 112 1.90 -11.48 6.69
N ALA A 113 1.49 -10.21 6.71
CA ALA A 113 1.53 -9.39 7.92
C ALA A 113 0.63 -9.96 9.02
N LYS A 114 -0.59 -10.39 8.68
CA LYS A 114 -1.50 -11.06 9.61
C LYS A 114 -0.92 -12.37 10.13
N GLU A 115 -0.43 -13.23 9.24
CA GLU A 115 0.18 -14.52 9.60
C GLU A 115 1.40 -14.31 10.51
N PHE A 116 2.24 -13.32 10.20
CA PHE A 116 3.38 -12.94 11.04
C PHE A 116 2.94 -12.52 12.45
N ILE A 117 1.86 -11.74 12.57
CA ILE A 117 1.31 -11.34 13.88
C ILE A 117 0.81 -12.56 14.66
N GLU A 118 0.08 -13.47 14.01
CA GLU A 118 -0.52 -14.63 14.67
C GLU A 118 0.53 -15.69 15.06
N GLU A 119 1.57 -15.89 14.25
CA GLU A 119 2.54 -16.96 14.45
C GLU A 119 3.82 -16.56 15.17
N LYS A 120 4.32 -15.33 14.95
CA LYS A 120 5.69 -14.94 15.33
C LYS A 120 5.74 -13.94 16.47
N VAL A 121 4.69 -13.17 16.71
CA VAL A 121 4.66 -12.18 17.80
C VAL A 121 4.54 -12.91 19.14
N PRO A 122 5.45 -12.65 20.10
CA PRO A 122 5.50 -13.38 21.37
C PRO A 122 4.43 -12.87 22.37
N LEU A 123 3.51 -13.76 22.79
CA LEU A 123 2.34 -13.50 23.67
C LEU A 123 1.39 -12.40 23.14
N GLU A 124 0.16 -12.34 23.67
CA GLU A 124 -1.01 -11.63 23.11
C GLU A 124 -0.63 -10.32 22.36
N PRO A 125 -0.84 -10.26 21.04
CA PRO A 125 -0.52 -9.09 20.25
C PRO A 125 -1.18 -7.83 20.83
N THR A 126 -0.46 -6.71 20.86
CA THR A 126 -0.96 -5.47 21.43
C THR A 126 -1.99 -4.80 20.52
N VAL A 127 -2.83 -3.92 21.08
CA VAL A 127 -3.77 -3.11 20.29
C VAL A 127 -3.05 -2.30 19.20
N GLU A 128 -1.81 -1.88 19.47
CA GLU A 128 -0.98 -1.10 18.54
C GLU A 128 -0.63 -1.87 17.26
N ILE A 129 -0.37 -3.18 17.33
CA ILE A 129 0.01 -3.96 16.15
C ILE A 129 -1.18 -4.24 15.23
N TRP A 130 -2.35 -4.47 15.81
CA TRP A 130 -3.61 -4.58 15.06
C TRP A 130 -4.06 -3.24 14.49
N GLU A 131 -3.84 -2.14 15.22
CA GLU A 131 -4.10 -0.79 14.70
C GLU A 131 -3.21 -0.47 13.48
N ALA A 132 -1.94 -0.88 13.51
CA ALA A 132 -1.06 -0.76 12.37
C ALA A 132 -1.54 -1.59 11.18
N LEU A 133 -1.86 -2.88 11.38
CA LEU A 133 -2.40 -3.74 10.32
C LEU A 133 -3.66 -3.15 9.70
N LYS A 134 -4.59 -2.67 10.53
CA LYS A 134 -5.82 -2.01 10.11
C LYS A 134 -5.54 -0.81 9.21
N ASN A 135 -4.59 0.05 9.60
CA ASN A 135 -4.24 1.23 8.82
C ASN A 135 -3.69 0.84 7.43
N TYR A 136 -2.88 -0.21 7.35
CA TYR A 136 -2.40 -0.73 6.06
C TYR A 136 -3.52 -1.37 5.24
N ALA A 137 -4.41 -2.15 5.85
CA ALA A 137 -5.60 -2.71 5.20
C ALA A 137 -6.45 -1.61 4.56
N ARG A 138 -6.70 -0.52 5.30
CA ARG A 138 -7.40 0.67 4.80
C ARG A 138 -6.68 1.35 3.62
N ILE A 139 -5.35 1.48 3.69
CA ILE A 139 -4.55 2.10 2.61
C ILE A 139 -4.66 1.29 1.31
N HIS A 140 -4.68 -0.04 1.41
CA HIS A 140 -4.77 -0.94 0.25
C HIS A 140 -6.22 -1.27 -0.15
N GLY A 141 -7.20 -0.90 0.67
CA GLY A 141 -8.63 -1.12 0.41
C GLY A 141 -9.13 -2.52 0.75
N ASP A 142 -8.43 -3.24 1.63
CA ASP A 142 -8.86 -4.54 2.17
C ASP A 142 -9.83 -4.32 3.34
N VAL A 143 -11.12 -4.27 3.01
CA VAL A 143 -12.20 -4.01 3.98
C VAL A 143 -12.37 -5.18 4.95
N ASP A 144 -12.19 -6.42 4.48
CA ASP A 144 -12.39 -7.62 5.30
C ASP A 144 -11.32 -7.70 6.39
N LEU A 145 -10.06 -7.37 6.05
CA LEU A 145 -8.98 -7.32 7.02
C LEU A 145 -9.06 -6.11 7.95
N GLU A 146 -9.57 -4.98 7.47
CA GLU A 146 -9.86 -3.81 8.31
C GLU A 146 -10.88 -4.16 9.41
N ASP A 147 -12.02 -4.74 9.03
CA ASP A 147 -13.08 -5.16 9.96
C ASP A 147 -12.55 -6.21 10.96
N LEU A 148 -11.79 -7.21 10.50
CA LEU A 148 -11.19 -8.23 11.37
C LEU A 148 -10.24 -7.62 12.41
N ALA A 149 -9.38 -6.68 12.00
CA ALA A 149 -8.46 -6.02 12.92
C ALA A 149 -9.22 -5.19 13.96
N GLU A 150 -10.34 -4.56 13.58
CA GLU A 150 -11.20 -3.85 14.55
C GLU A 150 -11.82 -4.79 15.57
N GLU A 151 -12.35 -5.93 15.14
CA GLU A 151 -12.92 -6.94 16.06
C GLU A 151 -11.87 -7.42 17.07
N LEU A 152 -10.67 -7.78 16.61
CA LEU A 152 -9.57 -8.23 17.47
C LEU A 152 -9.12 -7.15 18.47
N MET A 153 -9.08 -5.88 18.06
CA MET A 153 -8.73 -4.78 18.96
C MET A 153 -9.76 -4.59 20.07
N VAL A 154 -11.05 -4.77 19.78
CA VAL A 154 -12.14 -4.66 20.77
C VAL A 154 -12.07 -5.79 21.80
N ASP A 155 -11.75 -7.00 21.35
CA ASP A 155 -11.57 -8.15 22.24
C ASP A 155 -10.38 -7.96 23.20
N LEU A 156 -9.30 -7.30 22.75
CA LEU A 156 -8.12 -6.99 23.54
C LEU A 156 -8.32 -5.83 24.53
N ASP A 157 -9.08 -4.80 24.16
CA ASP A 157 -9.42 -3.68 25.04
C ASP A 157 -10.91 -3.29 24.93
N PRO A 158 -11.78 -3.94 25.73
CA PRO A 158 -13.21 -3.63 25.78
C PRO A 158 -13.54 -2.21 26.22
N SER A 159 -12.58 -1.42 26.74
CA SER A 159 -12.84 -0.04 27.16
C SER A 159 -12.97 0.95 25.99
N LYS A 160 -12.48 0.58 24.79
CA LYS A 160 -12.58 1.41 23.57
C LYS A 160 -13.96 1.39 22.87
N ILE A 161 -14.94 0.66 23.41
CA ILE A 161 -16.30 0.46 22.84
C ILE A 161 -17.08 1.77 22.57
N GLN A 162 -16.69 2.93 23.13
CA GLN A 162 -17.41 4.20 22.94
C GLN A 162 -16.88 5.13 21.84
N GLU A 163 -15.65 4.97 21.34
CA GLU A 163 -15.17 5.81 20.22
C GLU A 163 -15.66 5.29 18.85
N PHE A 164 -15.96 4.00 18.74
CA PHE A 164 -16.38 3.34 17.49
C PHE A 164 -17.91 3.32 17.26
N ARG A 165 -18.72 3.80 18.21
CA ARG A 165 -20.19 3.84 18.09
C ARG A 165 -20.75 5.13 17.48
N ASN A 166 -19.91 6.11 17.20
CA ASN A 166 -20.31 7.26 16.40
C ASN A 166 -19.73 7.10 14.99
N PRO A 167 -20.47 6.50 14.04
CA PRO A 167 -20.08 6.62 12.65
C PRO A 167 -20.09 8.11 12.34
N THR A 168 -18.92 8.66 12.05
CA THR A 168 -18.89 9.90 11.28
C THR A 168 -19.61 9.57 9.97
N PRO A 169 -20.63 10.35 9.55
CA PRO A 169 -21.26 10.16 8.26
C PRO A 169 -20.22 10.55 7.20
N ASN A 170 -19.35 9.59 6.87
CA ASN A 170 -18.29 9.73 5.90
C ASN A 170 -18.82 9.24 4.55
N LYS A 171 -18.28 9.82 3.48
CA LYS A 171 -18.67 9.66 2.07
C LYS A 171 -18.51 8.23 1.51
N ASP A 172 -18.34 7.24 2.37
CA ASP A 172 -18.09 5.83 2.06
C ASP A 172 -19.37 4.98 2.03
N ASP A 173 -20.46 5.43 2.67
CA ASP A 173 -21.77 4.77 2.59
C ASP A 173 -22.33 4.77 1.15
N GLU A 174 -22.01 5.79 0.34
CA GLU A 174 -22.36 5.81 -1.08
C GLU A 174 -21.48 4.88 -1.91
N LYS A 175 -20.20 4.69 -1.53
CA LYS A 175 -19.27 3.78 -2.21
C LYS A 175 -19.70 2.32 -2.02
N VAL A 176 -20.03 1.92 -0.80
CA VAL A 176 -20.49 0.56 -0.48
C VAL A 176 -21.82 0.28 -1.18
N LYS A 177 -22.70 1.28 -1.27
CA LYS A 177 -23.96 1.18 -1.99
C LYS A 177 -23.77 1.02 -3.51
N ALA A 178 -22.82 1.75 -4.11
CA ALA A 178 -22.49 1.63 -5.53
C ALA A 178 -21.82 0.28 -5.87
N LEU A 179 -20.93 -0.22 -5.00
CA LEU A 179 -20.30 -1.54 -5.14
C LEU A 179 -21.31 -2.70 -4.98
N ARG A 180 -22.27 -2.58 -4.06
CA ARG A 180 -23.38 -3.55 -3.94
C ARG A 180 -24.28 -3.55 -5.18
N GLN A 181 -24.58 -2.39 -5.75
CA GLN A 181 -25.34 -2.28 -7.01
C GLN A 181 -24.62 -2.92 -8.19
N LEU A 182 -23.28 -2.88 -8.23
CA LEU A 182 -22.47 -3.58 -9.24
C LEU A 182 -22.50 -5.12 -9.09
N LYS A 183 -22.50 -5.63 -7.85
CA LYS A 183 -22.65 -7.07 -7.55
C LYS A 183 -24.08 -7.56 -7.87
N GLU A 184 -25.11 -6.76 -7.57
CA GLU A 184 -26.51 -7.07 -7.90
C GLU A 184 -26.82 -7.03 -9.40
N ALA A 185 -26.04 -6.27 -10.19
CA ALA A 185 -26.19 -6.18 -11.65
C ALA A 185 -25.64 -7.40 -12.45
N SER A 186 -25.32 -8.52 -11.80
CA SER A 186 -24.89 -9.78 -12.45
C SER A 186 -23.69 -9.64 -13.40
N TYR A 187 -22.64 -8.90 -12.99
CA TYR A 187 -21.37 -8.89 -13.70
C TYR A 187 -20.54 -10.13 -13.35
N VAL A 188 -20.22 -10.96 -14.35
CA VAL A 188 -19.29 -12.10 -14.21
C VAL A 188 -18.02 -11.78 -15.02
N PRO A 189 -16.85 -11.55 -14.37
CA PRO A 189 -15.59 -11.28 -15.06
C PRO A 189 -15.19 -12.43 -15.99
N ASN A 190 -14.74 -12.13 -17.21
CA ASN A 190 -14.35 -13.17 -18.17
C ASN A 190 -12.84 -13.33 -18.20
N THR A 191 -12.35 -14.39 -17.54
CA THR A 191 -10.92 -14.68 -17.32
C THR A 191 -10.17 -15.18 -18.56
N ARG A 192 -10.83 -15.27 -19.72
CA ARG A 192 -10.28 -15.87 -20.96
C ARG A 192 -9.14 -15.09 -21.65
N TYR A 193 -8.86 -13.86 -21.24
CA TYR A 193 -7.79 -13.03 -21.84
C TYR A 193 -6.56 -12.90 -20.94
N VAL A 194 -6.50 -13.69 -19.87
CA VAL A 194 -5.39 -13.68 -18.92
C VAL A 194 -4.34 -14.67 -19.38
N LEU A 195 -3.08 -14.23 -19.50
CA LEU A 195 -1.93 -15.11 -19.68
C LEU A 195 -1.97 -16.21 -18.62
N HIS A 196 -1.84 -17.46 -19.04
CA HIS A 196 -2.23 -18.63 -18.25
C HIS A 196 -1.41 -18.90 -16.98
N ASP A 197 -0.41 -18.08 -16.67
CA ASP A 197 0.61 -18.36 -15.65
C ASP A 197 0.76 -17.26 -14.58
N ILE A 198 -0.30 -16.50 -14.30
CA ILE A 198 -0.29 -15.50 -13.21
C ILE A 198 -1.44 -15.78 -12.24
N ASP A 199 -1.14 -15.76 -10.94
CA ASP A 199 -2.08 -15.96 -9.84
C ASP A 199 -3.28 -15.01 -9.91
N GLN A 200 -4.43 -15.47 -9.42
CA GLN A 200 -5.73 -14.81 -9.57
C GLN A 200 -5.76 -13.38 -8.98
N GLU A 201 -4.89 -13.09 -8.02
CA GLU A 201 -4.77 -11.85 -7.26
C GLU A 201 -3.98 -10.77 -8.03
N ALA A 202 -2.90 -11.16 -8.73
CA ALA A 202 -2.17 -10.28 -9.65
C ALA A 202 -2.99 -9.92 -10.91
N LYS A 203 -4.13 -10.58 -11.16
CA LYS A 203 -5.06 -10.23 -12.24
C LYS A 203 -5.84 -8.95 -11.95
N GLU A 204 -6.07 -8.62 -10.68
CA GLU A 204 -6.84 -7.41 -10.29
C GLU A 204 -6.02 -6.11 -10.43
N GLN A 205 -4.68 -6.23 -10.36
CA GLN A 205 -3.74 -5.11 -10.50
C GLN A 205 -3.61 -4.59 -11.96
N TYR A 206 -4.07 -5.34 -12.97
CA TYR A 206 -3.87 -5.03 -14.40
C TYR A 206 -4.90 -4.05 -15.01
N HIS A 207 -5.81 -3.48 -14.21
CA HIS A 207 -6.99 -2.75 -14.70
C HIS A 207 -7.07 -1.29 -14.20
N SER A 208 -5.97 -0.53 -14.31
CA SER A 208 -5.90 0.87 -13.86
C SER A 208 -6.99 1.81 -14.43
N GLU A 209 -7.63 1.44 -15.53
CA GLU A 209 -8.82 2.12 -16.08
C GLU A 209 -9.99 2.11 -15.11
N ARG A 210 -10.20 1.01 -14.38
CA ARG A 210 -11.33 0.85 -13.45
C ARG A 210 -11.17 1.79 -12.27
N LEU A 211 -9.95 1.89 -11.74
CA LEU A 211 -9.61 2.82 -10.66
C LEU A 211 -9.73 4.28 -11.12
N ALA A 212 -9.25 4.60 -12.33
CA ALA A 212 -9.36 5.94 -12.90
C ALA A 212 -10.82 6.36 -13.13
N ILE A 213 -11.69 5.45 -13.58
CA ILE A 213 -13.13 5.71 -13.71
C ILE A 213 -13.78 5.89 -12.35
N ALA A 214 -13.50 5.00 -11.39
CA ALA A 214 -14.05 5.11 -10.04
C ALA A 214 -13.69 6.45 -9.39
N TYR A 215 -12.42 6.86 -9.47
CA TYR A 215 -11.97 8.16 -8.98
C TYR A 215 -12.65 9.31 -9.73
N GLY A 216 -12.72 9.25 -11.07
CA GLY A 216 -13.39 10.26 -11.88
C GLY A 216 -14.87 10.43 -11.49
N LEU A 217 -15.58 9.34 -11.23
CA LEU A 217 -16.98 9.36 -10.83
C LEU A 217 -17.21 10.01 -9.45
N ILE A 218 -16.29 9.79 -8.52
CA ILE A 218 -16.33 10.36 -7.17
C ILE A 218 -15.97 11.85 -7.19
N SER A 219 -14.95 12.22 -7.97
CA SER A 219 -14.34 13.55 -7.91
C SER A 219 -14.96 14.57 -8.87
N THR A 220 -15.97 14.19 -9.66
CA THR A 220 -16.62 15.10 -10.61
C THR A 220 -18.13 15.06 -10.50
N PRO A 221 -18.83 16.20 -10.72
CA PRO A 221 -20.28 16.25 -10.63
C PRO A 221 -20.96 15.25 -11.56
N ALA A 222 -22.11 14.73 -11.11
CA ALA A 222 -22.99 13.90 -11.93
C ALA A 222 -23.23 14.56 -13.30
N TRP A 223 -23.33 13.75 -14.36
CA TRP A 223 -23.55 14.16 -15.75
C TRP A 223 -22.39 14.85 -16.49
N THR A 224 -21.26 15.13 -15.84
CA THR A 224 -20.07 15.66 -16.53
C THR A 224 -19.45 14.55 -17.40
N PRO A 225 -19.06 14.69 -18.67
CA PRO A 225 -18.36 13.59 -19.35
C PRO A 225 -17.00 13.27 -18.68
N LEU A 226 -16.64 11.98 -18.53
CA LEU A 226 -15.29 11.61 -18.05
C LEU A 226 -14.37 11.32 -19.21
N ARG A 227 -13.14 11.83 -19.13
CA ARG A 227 -12.09 11.52 -20.09
C ARG A 227 -10.90 10.92 -19.36
N ILE A 228 -10.48 9.74 -19.82
CA ILE A 228 -9.35 9.00 -19.27
C ILE A 228 -8.36 8.78 -20.40
N ILE A 229 -7.10 9.04 -20.10
CA ILE A 229 -5.99 8.87 -21.04
C ILE A 229 -5.07 7.83 -20.43
N LYS A 230 -4.81 6.76 -21.17
CA LYS A 230 -3.91 5.68 -20.75
C LYS A 230 -2.78 5.55 -21.78
N ASN A 231 -1.56 5.30 -21.28
CA ASN A 231 -0.38 5.10 -22.12
C ASN A 231 -0.26 3.66 -22.65
N LEU A 232 -1.08 2.74 -22.13
CA LEU A 232 -1.15 1.33 -22.52
C LEU A 232 -2.52 1.03 -23.11
N ARG A 233 -2.57 0.07 -24.03
CA ARG A 233 -3.80 -0.39 -24.69
C ARG A 233 -4.81 -0.91 -23.67
N VAL A 234 -6.08 -0.53 -23.81
CA VAL A 234 -7.16 -1.07 -22.97
C VAL A 234 -7.28 -2.58 -23.26
N CYS A 235 -7.48 -3.42 -22.23
CA CYS A 235 -7.72 -4.85 -22.44
C CYS A 235 -9.22 -5.13 -22.69
N GLY A 236 -9.55 -6.30 -23.26
CA GLY A 236 -10.93 -6.65 -23.60
C GLY A 236 -11.87 -6.71 -22.39
N ASP A 237 -11.35 -7.12 -21.22
CA ASP A 237 -12.12 -7.14 -19.97
C ASP A 237 -12.41 -5.71 -19.46
N CYS A 238 -11.38 -4.84 -19.42
CA CYS A 238 -11.58 -3.42 -19.14
C CYS A 238 -12.62 -2.81 -20.08
N HIS A 239 -12.53 -3.09 -21.38
CA HIS A 239 -13.49 -2.57 -22.35
C HIS A 239 -14.94 -2.97 -22.05
N ASN A 240 -15.16 -4.24 -21.66
CA ASN A 240 -16.48 -4.72 -21.27
C ASN A 240 -16.96 -4.12 -19.94
N ALA A 241 -16.07 -4.00 -18.96
CA ALA A 241 -16.36 -3.33 -17.70
C ALA A 241 -16.78 -1.87 -17.92
N ILE A 242 -16.06 -1.13 -18.78
CA ILE A 242 -16.33 0.27 -19.08
C ILE A 242 -17.69 0.45 -19.78
N LYS A 243 -18.07 -0.46 -20.69
CA LYS A 243 -19.43 -0.49 -21.26
C LYS A 243 -20.47 -0.60 -20.15
N ILE A 244 -20.34 -1.59 -19.27
CA ILE A 244 -21.32 -1.81 -18.19
C ILE A 244 -21.37 -0.61 -17.25
N MET A 245 -20.22 -0.04 -16.90
CA MET A 245 -20.15 1.19 -16.09
C MET A 245 -20.84 2.37 -16.78
N SER A 246 -20.66 2.58 -18.09
CA SER A 246 -21.35 3.65 -18.83
C SER A 246 -22.89 3.50 -18.78
N ARG A 247 -23.39 2.27 -18.72
CA ARG A 247 -24.83 1.97 -18.63
C ARG A 247 -25.37 2.17 -17.21
N ILE A 248 -24.65 1.70 -16.20
CA ILE A 248 -25.07 1.80 -14.79
C ILE A 248 -25.05 3.25 -14.33
N VAL A 249 -24.00 3.98 -14.69
CA VAL A 249 -23.80 5.36 -14.26
C VAL A 249 -24.55 6.36 -15.15
N GLY A 250 -25.04 5.92 -16.32
CA GLY A 250 -25.78 6.77 -17.26
C GLY A 250 -24.95 7.96 -17.78
N ARG A 251 -23.63 7.80 -17.84
CA ARG A 251 -22.65 8.86 -18.06
C ARG A 251 -21.75 8.51 -19.24
N GLU A 252 -21.46 9.50 -20.08
CA GLU A 252 -20.54 9.32 -21.20
C GLU A 252 -19.09 9.21 -20.68
N LEU A 253 -18.42 8.12 -21.08
CA LEU A 253 -17.03 7.86 -20.74
C LEU A 253 -16.20 7.83 -22.02
N SER A 254 -15.14 8.63 -22.07
CA SER A 254 -14.18 8.65 -23.16
C SER A 254 -12.85 8.10 -22.67
N VAL A 255 -12.38 7.00 -23.27
CA VAL A 255 -11.08 6.42 -22.95
C VAL A 255 -10.20 6.48 -24.19
N SER A 256 -9.09 7.20 -24.08
CA SER A 256 -8.04 7.21 -25.11
C SER A 256 -6.92 6.29 -24.66
N ASP A 257 -6.57 5.31 -25.48
CA ASP A 257 -5.33 4.56 -25.34
C ASP A 257 -4.31 4.98 -26.41
N ASN A 258 -3.18 4.29 -26.47
CA ASN A 258 -2.09 4.57 -27.39
C ASN A 258 -2.38 4.12 -28.85
N MET A 259 -3.48 3.44 -29.11
CA MET A 259 -3.86 2.94 -30.44
C MET A 259 -5.18 3.55 -30.95
N GLN A 260 -6.17 3.78 -30.08
CA GLN A 260 -7.53 4.17 -30.45
C GLN A 260 -8.23 5.01 -29.37
N PHE A 261 -9.30 5.67 -29.80
CA PHE A 261 -10.22 6.40 -28.96
C PHE A 261 -11.55 5.63 -28.82
N HIS A 262 -11.94 5.35 -27.59
CA HIS A 262 -13.14 4.59 -27.24
C HIS A 262 -14.13 5.53 -26.57
N HIS A 263 -15.31 5.68 -27.17
CA HIS A 263 -16.41 6.46 -26.61
C HIS A 263 -17.52 5.52 -26.15
N PHE A 264 -17.79 5.52 -24.85
CA PHE A 264 -18.76 4.65 -24.20
C PHE A 264 -20.00 5.42 -23.77
N LYS A 265 -21.16 4.94 -24.21
CA LYS A 265 -22.47 5.50 -23.88
C LYS A 265 -23.52 4.39 -23.83
N ASP A 266 -24.31 4.36 -22.76
CA ASP A 266 -25.43 3.43 -22.57
C ASP A 266 -25.07 1.95 -22.80
N GLY A 267 -23.86 1.53 -22.41
CA GLY A 267 -23.42 0.15 -22.59
C GLY A 267 -22.82 -0.18 -23.95
N LYS A 268 -22.63 0.82 -24.82
CA LYS A 268 -22.06 0.65 -26.16
C LYS A 268 -20.76 1.43 -26.29
N CYS A 269 -19.81 0.89 -27.04
CA CYS A 269 -18.59 1.58 -27.42
C CYS A 269 -18.61 1.96 -28.91
N SER A 270 -17.99 3.09 -29.26
CA SER A 270 -17.80 3.54 -30.64
C SER A 270 -17.02 2.57 -31.53
N CYS A 271 -16.25 1.63 -30.96
CA CYS A 271 -15.50 0.63 -31.72
C CYS A 271 -16.38 -0.53 -32.26
N GLY A 272 -17.67 -0.60 -31.88
CA GLY A 272 -18.60 -1.63 -32.35
C GLY A 272 -18.19 -3.05 -31.96
N ASP A 273 -17.46 -3.21 -30.86
CA ASP A 273 -16.89 -4.49 -30.37
C ASP A 273 -15.87 -5.16 -31.30
N TYR A 274 -15.37 -4.44 -32.30
CA TYR A 274 -14.23 -4.86 -33.10
C TYR A 274 -12.92 -4.55 -32.36
N TRP A 275 -12.56 -5.44 -31.43
CA TRP A 275 -11.28 -5.42 -30.70
C TRP A 275 -10.17 -6.04 -31.57
N ARG A 276 -9.54 -5.25 -32.46
CA ARG A 276 -8.32 -5.66 -33.20
C ARG A 276 -7.13 -4.84 -32.75
#